data_AF-A0A9D7Z239-F1
#
_entry.id   AF-A0A9D7Z239-F1
#
_cell.length_a   1.000
_cell.length_b   1.000
_cell.length_c   1.000
_cell.angle_alpha   90.00
_cell.angle_beta   90.00
_cell.angle_gamma   90.00
#
_symmetry.space_group_name_H-M   'P 1'
#
loop_
_entity.id
_entity.type
_entity.pdbx_description
1 polymer ?
#
loop_
_entity_poly.entity_id
_entity_poly.type
_entity_poly.pdbx_seq_one_letter_code
_entity_poly.pdbx_strand_id
1 'polypeptide(L)'
;MSVRLRPKRSGSSMRYRVTTMRQRRFAFARASIFDKALALRRTGEIDPGAKDEALFVDRARRRRRYARAGSSRRWSQSTRWEAAYTRRSLRGFRAERALFTELMAFRPARRADPCVFAERAVVAKIPEAGQATARPLHTVGIIGGGTMGSGIAVAALGSGLDVTLVERDDASAERAHAMVARLLDDGVRRGKMDASKRDGILAGLFRVATDYSALAEADLVIEAVFE
;
A
#
# COMPACT_ATOMS: atom_id res chain seq x y z
N MET A 1 -3.15 -27.86 -11.88
CA MET A 1 -3.62 -29.25 -12.04
C MET A 1 -5.11 -29.28 -11.71
N SER A 2 -5.95 -29.29 -12.74
CA SER A 2 -7.41 -29.42 -12.63
C SER A 2 -7.77 -30.90 -12.69
N VAL A 3 -8.37 -31.43 -11.61
CA VAL A 3 -8.90 -32.80 -11.60
C VAL A 3 -10.41 -32.72 -11.72
N ARG A 4 -10.94 -33.30 -12.81
CA ARG A 4 -12.38 -33.40 -13.09
C ARG A 4 -12.94 -34.60 -12.31
N LEU A 5 -13.86 -34.36 -11.38
CA LEU A 5 -14.49 -35.42 -10.60
C LEU A 5 -15.69 -36.00 -11.36
N ARG A 6 -15.71 -37.32 -11.58
CA ARG A 6 -16.93 -38.03 -12.01
C ARG A 6 -17.78 -38.39 -10.79
N PRO A 7 -19.12 -38.23 -10.85
CA PRO A 7 -19.99 -38.69 -9.78
C PRO A 7 -20.20 -40.21 -9.89
N LYS A 8 -20.09 -40.90 -8.75
CA LYS A 8 -20.49 -42.31 -8.63
C LYS A 8 -21.99 -42.33 -8.28
N ARG A 9 -22.82 -42.86 -9.18
CA ARG A 9 -24.27 -43.05 -8.97
C ARG A 9 -24.51 -44.23 -8.02
N SER A 10 -25.01 -43.96 -6.82
CA SER A 10 -25.97 -44.81 -6.10
C SER A 10 -26.43 -44.14 -4.80
N GLY A 11 -27.74 -43.89 -4.69
CA GLY A 11 -28.51 -43.90 -3.43
C GLY A 11 -28.10 -43.00 -2.26
N SER A 12 -28.87 -41.91 -2.08
CA SER A 12 -29.19 -41.23 -0.81
C SER A 12 -28.15 -40.37 -0.08
N SER A 13 -28.55 -39.11 0.15
CA SER A 13 -27.92 -38.02 0.93
C SER A 13 -26.63 -37.39 0.37
N MET A 14 -26.80 -36.25 -0.30
CA MET A 14 -25.72 -35.38 -0.76
C MET A 14 -25.11 -34.62 0.42
N ARG A 15 -24.11 -35.19 1.09
CA ARG A 15 -23.31 -34.48 2.10
C ARG A 15 -22.19 -33.69 1.41
N TYR A 16 -22.37 -32.38 1.26
CA TYR A 16 -21.29 -31.48 0.87
C TYR A 16 -20.26 -31.41 2.00
N ARG A 17 -19.14 -32.11 1.85
CA ARG A 17 -17.99 -31.94 2.77
C ARG A 17 -17.31 -30.62 2.44
N VAL A 18 -17.74 -29.52 3.06
CA VAL A 18 -17.02 -28.23 3.03
C VAL A 18 -15.70 -28.44 3.79
N THR A 19 -14.69 -28.91 3.08
CA THR A 19 -13.34 -29.04 3.64
C THR A 19 -12.75 -27.65 3.56
N THR A 20 -12.77 -26.93 4.68
CA THR A 20 -12.21 -25.57 4.76
C THR A 20 -10.77 -25.56 4.25
N MET A 21 -10.32 -24.42 3.70
CA MET A 21 -8.95 -24.27 3.16
C MET A 21 -7.89 -24.68 4.20
N ARG A 22 -8.18 -24.46 5.49
CA ARG A 22 -7.36 -24.90 6.62
C ARG A 22 -7.25 -26.42 6.70
N GLN A 23 -8.35 -27.15 6.64
CA GLN A 23 -8.35 -28.62 6.64
C GLN A 23 -7.65 -29.21 5.41
N ARG A 24 -7.79 -28.59 4.24
CA ARG A 24 -7.05 -28.97 3.02
C ARG A 24 -5.54 -28.78 3.17
N ARG A 25 -5.09 -27.69 3.78
CA ARG A 25 -3.66 -27.43 4.06
C ARG A 25 -3.08 -28.43 5.06
N PHE A 26 -3.84 -28.80 6.09
CA PHE A 26 -3.42 -29.82 7.05
C PHE A 26 -3.35 -31.21 6.42
N ALA A 27 -4.33 -31.59 5.59
CA ALA A 27 -4.29 -32.87 4.88
C ALA A 27 -3.12 -32.95 3.89
N PHE A 28 -2.85 -31.86 3.14
CA PHE A 28 -1.70 -31.76 2.26
C PHE A 28 -0.38 -31.83 3.03
N ALA A 29 -0.20 -31.01 4.07
CA ALA A 29 1.00 -31.04 4.90
C ALA A 29 1.25 -32.42 5.51
N ARG A 30 0.19 -33.09 5.99
CA ARG A 30 0.30 -34.42 6.60
C ARG A 30 0.70 -35.48 5.56
N ALA A 31 0.08 -35.52 4.39
CA ALA A 31 0.44 -36.45 3.32
C ALA A 31 1.84 -36.15 2.73
N SER A 32 2.22 -34.88 2.60
CA SER A 32 3.49 -34.50 1.97
C SER A 32 4.71 -34.61 2.90
N ILE A 33 4.53 -34.41 4.21
CA ILE A 33 5.63 -34.40 5.20
C ILE A 33 5.83 -35.80 5.81
N PHE A 34 4.76 -36.52 6.16
CA PHE A 34 4.89 -37.83 6.80
C PHE A 34 5.20 -38.96 5.80
N ASP A 35 4.64 -38.91 4.59
CA ASP A 35 4.94 -39.93 3.56
C ASP A 35 6.24 -39.62 2.77
N LYS A 36 7.04 -38.64 3.24
CA LYS A 36 8.27 -38.13 2.59
C LYS A 36 8.12 -37.79 1.09
N ALA A 37 6.90 -37.61 0.61
CA ALA A 37 6.61 -37.38 -0.80
C ALA A 37 7.11 -36.00 -1.29
N LEU A 38 7.30 -35.03 -0.39
CA LEU A 38 8.05 -33.81 -0.69
C LEU A 38 9.45 -33.87 -0.08
N ALA A 39 10.46 -33.83 -0.94
CA ALA A 39 11.83 -33.60 -0.49
C ALA A 39 11.90 -32.30 0.32
N LEU A 40 12.58 -32.34 1.47
CA LEU A 40 12.82 -31.16 2.31
C LEU A 40 13.62 -30.13 1.50
N ARG A 41 12.94 -29.12 0.97
CA ARG A 41 13.59 -28.06 0.19
C ARG A 41 14.15 -27.01 1.16
N ARG A 42 15.39 -27.20 1.59
CA ARG A 42 16.09 -26.24 2.45
C ARG A 42 16.28 -24.93 1.71
N THR A 43 15.73 -23.85 2.26
CA THR A 43 15.76 -22.52 1.63
C THR A 43 17.19 -22.00 1.36
N GLY A 44 18.17 -22.45 2.16
CA GLY A 44 19.60 -22.14 1.97
C GLY A 44 20.32 -22.98 0.92
N GLU A 45 19.66 -24.00 0.35
CA GLU A 45 20.21 -24.87 -0.71
C GLU A 45 19.49 -24.60 -2.06
N ILE A 46 18.57 -23.64 -2.10
CA ILE A 46 17.90 -23.22 -3.33
C ILE A 46 18.86 -22.30 -4.09
N ASP A 47 19.31 -22.74 -5.26
CA ASP A 47 19.99 -21.88 -6.23
C ASP A 47 19.08 -20.69 -6.57
N PRO A 48 19.49 -19.45 -6.26
CA PRO A 48 18.70 -18.26 -6.58
C PRO A 48 18.69 -17.94 -8.08
N GLY A 49 19.41 -18.69 -8.92
CA GLY A 49 19.66 -18.41 -10.32
C GLY A 49 20.68 -17.28 -10.49
N ALA A 50 21.28 -17.18 -11.68
CA ALA A 50 22.14 -16.06 -12.04
C ALA A 50 21.35 -14.76 -11.93
N LYS A 51 21.73 -13.91 -10.97
CA LYS A 51 21.13 -12.60 -10.78
C LYS A 51 22.08 -11.57 -11.38
N ASP A 52 21.56 -10.72 -12.26
CA ASP A 52 22.33 -9.69 -12.96
C ASP A 52 22.89 -8.67 -11.96
N GLU A 53 24.16 -8.87 -11.58
CA GLU A 53 24.90 -8.05 -10.64
C GLU A 53 24.94 -6.58 -11.05
N ALA A 54 24.91 -6.27 -12.35
CA ALA A 54 24.88 -4.89 -12.86
C ALA A 54 23.57 -4.18 -12.51
N LEU A 55 22.45 -4.90 -12.55
CA LEU A 55 21.12 -4.39 -12.18
C LEU A 55 21.02 -4.07 -10.67
N PHE A 56 21.75 -4.81 -9.84
CA PHE A 56 21.86 -4.54 -8.40
C PHE A 56 22.78 -3.36 -8.12
N VAL A 57 23.94 -3.29 -8.77
CA VAL A 57 24.87 -2.15 -8.63
C VAL A 57 24.21 -0.85 -9.12
N ASP A 58 23.42 -0.88 -10.20
CA ASP A 58 22.66 0.30 -10.65
C ASP A 58 21.60 0.72 -9.62
N ARG A 59 20.83 -0.23 -9.06
CA ARG A 59 19.86 0.07 -7.98
C ARG A 59 20.55 0.66 -6.74
N ALA A 60 21.67 0.10 -6.33
CA ALA A 60 22.50 0.61 -5.26
C ALA A 60 22.99 2.05 -5.54
N ARG A 61 23.49 2.31 -6.75
CA ARG A 61 23.93 3.65 -7.18
C ARG A 61 22.79 4.66 -7.21
N ARG A 62 21.60 4.29 -7.72
CA ARG A 62 20.40 5.12 -7.69
C ARG A 62 19.98 5.44 -6.26
N ARG A 63 19.98 4.45 -5.36
CA ARG A 63 19.68 4.64 -3.92
C ARG A 63 20.69 5.57 -3.23
N ARG A 64 21.97 5.51 -3.59
CA ARG A 64 22.99 6.46 -3.08
C ARG A 64 22.74 7.91 -3.50
N ARG A 65 22.12 8.17 -4.66
CA ARG A 65 21.73 9.54 -5.06
C ARG A 65 20.68 10.13 -4.11
N TYR A 66 19.74 9.33 -3.62
CA TYR A 66 18.73 9.76 -2.63
C TYR A 66 19.29 9.88 -1.21
N ALA A 67 20.45 9.29 -0.92
CA ALA A 67 21.06 9.30 0.41
C ALA A 67 21.79 10.63 0.77
N ARG A 68 21.89 11.59 -0.16
CA ARG A 68 22.56 12.88 0.07
C ARG A 68 21.81 13.82 1.04
N ALA A 69 20.56 13.49 1.40
CA ALA A 69 19.80 14.19 2.44
C ALA A 69 19.79 13.37 3.76
N GLY A 70 20.79 13.59 4.62
CA GLY A 70 20.77 13.24 6.06
C GLY A 70 20.69 11.77 6.49
N SER A 71 20.45 10.82 5.59
CA SER A 71 20.13 9.42 5.92
C SER A 71 21.29 8.43 5.69
N SER A 72 22.55 8.88 5.74
CA SER A 72 23.67 8.23 5.05
C SER A 72 24.00 6.79 5.47
N ARG A 73 23.73 6.36 6.72
CA ARG A 73 24.12 5.02 7.22
C ARG A 73 23.10 3.91 7.02
N ARG A 74 21.80 4.20 6.95
CA ARG A 74 20.77 3.15 6.73
C ARG A 74 20.88 2.55 5.32
N TRP A 75 21.33 3.36 4.37
CA TRP A 75 21.43 3.01 2.94
C TRP A 75 22.81 2.49 2.53
N SER A 76 23.90 2.84 3.23
CA SER A 76 25.22 2.21 3.01
C SER A 76 25.23 0.73 3.37
N GLN A 77 24.35 0.31 4.29
CA GLN A 77 24.22 -1.09 4.69
C GLN A 77 23.41 -1.91 3.68
N SER A 78 22.47 -1.33 2.93
CA SER A 78 21.75 -2.07 1.86
C SER A 78 22.71 -2.56 0.77
N THR A 79 23.78 -1.80 0.51
CA THR A 79 24.82 -2.19 -0.45
C THR A 79 25.70 -3.34 0.06
N ARG A 80 25.92 -3.44 1.39
CA ARG A 80 26.64 -4.57 2.01
C ARG A 80 25.76 -5.82 2.13
N TRP A 81 24.47 -5.64 2.39
CA TRP A 81 23.47 -6.70 2.37
C TRP A 81 23.34 -7.36 1.00
N GLU A 82 23.44 -6.58 -0.08
CA GLU A 82 23.40 -7.11 -1.46
C GLU A 82 24.60 -8.00 -1.78
N ALA A 83 25.80 -7.71 -1.24
CA ALA A 83 26.98 -8.56 -1.36
C ALA A 83 26.90 -9.86 -0.52
N ALA A 84 26.09 -9.87 0.55
CA ALA A 84 25.78 -11.08 1.31
C ALA A 84 24.71 -11.95 0.60
N TYR A 85 23.79 -11.32 -0.15
CA TYR A 85 22.66 -11.97 -0.79
C TYR A 85 23.04 -12.75 -2.06
N THR A 86 24.14 -12.41 -2.73
CA THR A 86 24.71 -13.18 -3.85
C THR A 86 25.11 -14.60 -3.44
N ARG A 87 25.13 -14.90 -2.14
CA ARG A 87 25.34 -16.26 -1.62
C ARG A 87 24.32 -16.54 -0.54
N ARG A 88 23.18 -17.18 -0.89
CA ARG A 88 22.17 -17.72 0.05
C ARG A 88 22.69 -18.91 0.88
N SER A 89 23.97 -18.85 1.24
CA SER A 89 24.74 -19.77 2.06
C SER A 89 24.67 -19.32 3.53
N LEU A 90 25.06 -20.20 4.45
CA LEU A 90 25.24 -19.88 5.87
C LEU A 90 26.12 -18.64 6.10
N ARG A 91 27.06 -18.33 5.19
CA ARG A 91 27.88 -17.10 5.26
C ARG A 91 27.07 -15.83 5.01
N GLY A 92 26.08 -15.88 4.11
CA GLY A 92 25.19 -14.76 3.81
C GLY A 92 24.32 -14.39 5.01
N PHE A 93 23.69 -15.39 5.66
CA PHE A 93 22.89 -15.18 6.88
C PHE A 93 23.71 -14.63 8.04
N ARG A 94 24.97 -15.06 8.20
CA ARG A 94 25.88 -14.51 9.22
C ARG A 94 26.21 -13.04 8.95
N ALA A 95 26.46 -12.68 7.69
CA ALA A 95 26.70 -11.30 7.30
C ALA A 95 25.44 -10.42 7.49
N GLU A 96 24.25 -10.91 7.11
CA GLU A 96 22.97 -10.26 7.39
C GLU A 96 22.77 -10.02 8.89
N ARG A 97 23.00 -11.04 9.73
CA ARG A 97 22.86 -10.92 11.19
C ARG A 97 23.83 -9.91 11.78
N ALA A 98 25.08 -9.88 11.32
CA ALA A 98 26.08 -8.92 11.76
C ALA A 98 25.66 -7.48 11.41
N LEU A 99 25.24 -7.26 10.16
CA LEU A 99 24.76 -5.95 9.68
C LEU A 99 23.47 -5.51 10.39
N PHE A 100 22.55 -6.43 10.65
CA PHE A 100 21.33 -6.16 11.43
C PHE A 100 21.68 -5.71 12.85
N THR A 101 22.59 -6.41 13.52
CA THR A 101 22.99 -6.09 14.89
C THR A 101 23.68 -4.72 14.96
N GLU A 102 24.56 -4.42 13.99
CA GLU A 102 25.19 -3.11 13.84
C GLU A 102 24.13 -2.00 13.64
N LEU A 103 23.13 -2.24 12.79
CA LEU A 103 22.03 -1.30 12.56
C LEU A 103 21.19 -1.05 13.81
N MET A 104 20.85 -2.10 14.57
CA MET A 104 20.09 -1.96 15.82
C MET A 104 20.88 -1.21 16.91
N ALA A 105 22.22 -1.28 16.88
CA ALA A 105 23.07 -0.50 17.77
C ALA A 105 23.16 0.99 17.38
N PHE A 106 22.87 1.34 16.12
CA PHE A 106 22.98 2.70 15.62
C PHE A 106 21.81 3.59 16.11
N ARG A 107 22.14 4.75 16.72
CA ARG A 107 21.19 5.66 17.38
C ARG A 107 19.94 6.05 16.56
N PRO A 108 20.05 6.37 15.25
CA PRO A 108 18.88 6.65 14.41
C PRO A 108 17.90 5.48 14.23
N ALA A 109 18.37 4.23 14.24
CA ALA A 109 17.48 3.07 14.15
C ALA A 109 16.66 2.90 15.43
N ARG A 110 17.27 3.11 16.60
CA ARG A 110 16.59 3.08 17.91
C ARG A 110 15.50 4.16 18.07
N ARG A 111 15.57 5.25 17.30
CA ARG A 111 14.54 6.30 17.29
C ARG A 111 13.40 6.03 16.31
N ALA A 112 13.64 5.23 15.27
CA ALA A 112 12.61 4.88 14.30
C ALA A 112 11.59 3.89 14.87
N ASP A 113 12.00 2.97 15.75
CA ASP A 113 11.10 1.97 16.32
C ASP A 113 9.98 2.61 17.16
N PRO A 114 10.26 3.54 18.11
CA PRO A 114 9.21 4.26 18.81
C PRO A 114 8.29 5.06 17.89
N CYS A 115 8.80 5.65 16.81
CA CYS A 115 7.95 6.39 15.86
C CYS A 115 6.95 5.46 15.14
N VAL A 116 7.38 4.27 14.71
CA VAL A 116 6.48 3.30 14.08
C VAL A 116 5.40 2.81 15.06
N PHE A 117 5.77 2.57 16.31
CA PHE A 117 4.79 2.17 17.33
C PHE A 117 3.89 3.34 17.75
N ALA A 118 4.42 4.55 17.83
CA ALA A 118 3.65 5.76 18.12
C ALA A 118 2.67 6.08 16.99
N GLU A 119 3.07 5.98 15.72
CA GLU A 119 2.16 6.09 14.57
C GLU A 119 1.01 5.10 14.68
N ARG A 120 1.29 3.83 15.01
CA ARG A 120 0.24 2.81 15.19
C ARG A 120 -0.64 3.08 16.41
N ALA A 121 -0.08 3.59 17.50
CA ALA A 121 -0.84 3.93 18.69
C ALA A 121 -1.75 5.15 18.46
N VAL A 122 -1.23 6.19 17.81
CA VAL A 122 -1.96 7.45 17.53
C VAL A 122 -3.02 7.24 16.44
N VAL A 123 -2.70 6.55 15.34
CA VAL A 123 -3.64 6.34 14.23
C VAL A 123 -4.75 5.34 14.58
N ALA A 124 -4.49 4.37 15.46
CA ALA A 124 -5.46 3.31 15.78
C ALA A 124 -6.16 3.47 17.13
N LYS A 125 -5.69 4.37 18.02
CA LYS A 125 -6.18 4.45 19.41
C LYS A 125 -6.17 5.89 19.94
N ILE A 126 -6.88 6.80 19.28
CA ILE A 126 -7.26 8.07 19.88
C ILE A 126 -8.41 7.77 20.86
N PRO A 127 -8.22 7.87 22.19
CA PRO A 127 -9.25 7.52 23.17
C PRO A 127 -10.58 8.24 22.93
N GLU A 128 -10.51 9.51 22.54
CA GLU A 128 -11.64 10.39 22.27
C GLU A 128 -12.40 9.97 21.00
N ALA A 129 -11.69 9.47 19.97
CA ALA A 129 -12.31 9.02 18.73
C ALA A 129 -13.11 7.71 18.90
N GLY A 130 -12.76 6.89 19.90
CA GLY A 130 -13.52 5.67 20.24
C GLY A 130 -14.80 5.92 21.05
N GLN A 131 -14.92 7.11 21.65
CA GLN A 131 -16.06 7.51 22.49
C GLN A 131 -17.13 8.29 21.71
N ALA A 132 -16.74 8.93 20.61
CA ALA A 132 -17.65 9.68 19.76
C ALA A 132 -18.32 8.78 18.71
N THR A 133 -19.62 8.98 18.48
CA THR A 133 -20.31 8.40 17.32
C THR A 133 -20.06 9.30 16.12
N ALA A 134 -19.29 8.82 15.13
CA ALA A 134 -19.06 9.57 13.91
C ALA A 134 -20.36 9.74 13.11
N ARG A 135 -20.64 10.96 12.65
CA ARG A 135 -21.72 11.21 11.69
C ARG A 135 -21.37 10.53 10.36
N PRO A 136 -22.34 9.91 9.67
CA PRO A 136 -22.15 9.49 8.29
C PRO A 136 -21.71 10.67 7.43
N LEU A 137 -20.77 10.41 6.52
CA LEU A 137 -20.23 11.39 5.60
C LEU A 137 -20.36 10.82 4.19
N HIS A 138 -21.08 11.53 3.32
CA HIS A 138 -21.29 11.17 1.93
C HIS A 138 -20.73 12.23 1.00
N THR A 139 -20.97 13.51 1.31
CA THR A 139 -20.59 14.66 0.49
C THR A 139 -19.57 15.55 1.21
N VAL A 140 -18.56 16.02 0.49
CA VAL A 140 -17.50 16.90 1.00
C VAL A 140 -17.39 18.14 0.12
N GLY A 141 -17.54 19.30 0.74
CA GLY A 141 -17.21 20.60 0.15
C GLY A 141 -15.75 20.97 0.39
N ILE A 142 -15.07 21.50 -0.61
CA ILE A 142 -13.70 22.01 -0.47
C ILE A 142 -13.66 23.42 -1.03
N ILE A 143 -13.18 24.39 -0.26
CA ILE A 143 -13.04 25.78 -0.70
C ILE A 143 -11.57 26.03 -1.00
N GLY A 144 -11.25 26.33 -2.27
CA GLY A 144 -9.90 26.51 -2.77
C GLY A 144 -9.33 25.24 -3.41
N GLY A 145 -8.95 25.34 -4.67
CA GLY A 145 -8.45 24.28 -5.54
C GLY A 145 -6.95 24.29 -5.80
N GLY A 146 -6.20 25.02 -4.97
CA GLY A 146 -4.74 25.00 -4.96
C GLY A 146 -4.13 23.63 -4.63
N THR A 147 -2.84 23.59 -4.31
CA THR A 147 -2.12 22.32 -4.08
C THR A 147 -2.71 21.50 -2.94
N MET A 148 -3.11 22.13 -1.84
CA MET A 148 -3.72 21.43 -0.70
C MET A 148 -5.13 20.95 -1.04
N GLY A 149 -6.00 21.85 -1.54
CA GLY A 149 -7.38 21.52 -1.88
C GLY A 149 -7.51 20.40 -2.90
N SER A 150 -6.69 20.44 -3.97
CA SER A 150 -6.62 19.36 -4.96
C SER A 150 -6.16 18.03 -4.34
N GLY A 151 -5.23 18.06 -3.38
CA GLY A 151 -4.77 16.86 -2.67
C GLY A 151 -5.84 16.25 -1.76
N ILE A 152 -6.56 17.12 -1.03
CA ILE A 152 -7.69 16.72 -0.17
C ILE A 152 -8.81 16.13 -1.02
N ALA A 153 -9.15 16.76 -2.14
CA ALA A 153 -10.15 16.26 -3.08
C ALA A 153 -9.84 14.84 -3.55
N VAL A 154 -8.60 14.59 -3.99
CA VAL A 154 -8.16 13.26 -4.44
C VAL A 154 -8.22 12.21 -3.32
N ALA A 155 -7.91 12.59 -2.07
CA ALA A 155 -8.00 11.68 -0.93
C ALA A 155 -9.46 11.31 -0.60
N ALA A 156 -10.36 12.29 -0.62
CA ALA A 156 -11.80 12.09 -0.38
C ALA A 156 -12.44 11.24 -1.50
N LEU A 157 -12.19 11.61 -2.77
CA LEU A 157 -12.64 10.84 -3.94
C LEU A 157 -12.10 9.40 -3.94
N GLY A 158 -10.85 9.21 -3.53
CA GLY A 158 -10.24 7.89 -3.39
C GLY A 158 -10.91 6.99 -2.35
N SER A 159 -11.62 7.61 -1.39
CA SER A 159 -12.42 6.94 -0.36
C SER A 159 -13.87 6.71 -0.79
N GLY A 160 -14.27 7.18 -1.99
CA GLY A 160 -15.61 7.02 -2.55
C GLY A 160 -16.62 8.08 -2.09
N LEU A 161 -16.15 9.22 -1.57
CA LEU A 161 -16.99 10.35 -1.21
C LEU A 161 -17.29 11.23 -2.43
N ASP A 162 -18.48 11.82 -2.46
CA ASP A 162 -18.84 12.87 -3.41
C ASP A 162 -18.14 14.17 -2.99
N VAL A 163 -17.48 14.84 -3.94
CA VAL A 163 -16.70 16.05 -3.68
C VAL A 163 -17.11 17.19 -4.60
N THR A 164 -17.49 18.30 -3.98
CA THR A 164 -17.68 19.59 -4.65
C THR A 164 -16.57 20.53 -4.23
N LEU A 165 -15.81 21.03 -5.21
CA LEU A 165 -14.75 22.00 -4.99
C LEU A 165 -15.20 23.38 -5.48
N VAL A 166 -15.04 24.40 -4.65
CA VAL A 166 -15.40 25.79 -4.99
C VAL A 166 -14.14 26.62 -5.19
N GLU A 167 -14.13 27.39 -6.28
CA GLU A 167 -13.10 28.35 -6.64
C GLU A 167 -13.69 29.73 -6.91
N ARG A 168 -12.85 30.77 -6.91
CA ARG A 168 -13.32 32.17 -7.06
C ARG A 168 -13.87 32.50 -8.45
N ASP A 169 -13.30 31.91 -9.49
CA ASP A 169 -13.58 32.25 -10.89
C ASP A 169 -13.43 31.01 -11.79
N ASP A 170 -14.08 31.04 -12.96
CA ASP A 170 -14.15 29.88 -13.87
C ASP A 170 -12.75 29.42 -14.30
N ALA A 171 -11.83 30.36 -14.55
CA ALA A 171 -10.46 30.04 -14.90
C ALA A 171 -9.74 29.28 -13.77
N SER A 172 -10.02 29.63 -12.51
CA SER A 172 -9.48 28.93 -11.33
C SER A 172 -10.13 27.58 -11.13
N ALA A 173 -11.45 27.48 -11.36
CA ALA A 173 -12.20 26.23 -11.33
C ALA A 173 -11.67 25.21 -12.38
N GLU A 174 -11.42 25.65 -13.61
CA GLU A 174 -10.83 24.82 -14.66
C GLU A 174 -9.44 24.32 -14.28
N ARG A 175 -8.59 25.19 -13.70
CA ARG A 175 -7.26 24.79 -13.22
C ARG A 175 -7.34 23.76 -12.10
N ALA A 176 -8.25 23.93 -11.15
CA ALA A 176 -8.47 22.98 -10.07
C ALA A 176 -8.95 21.62 -10.61
N HIS A 177 -9.91 21.64 -11.53
CA HIS A 177 -10.40 20.42 -12.18
C HIS A 177 -9.27 19.67 -12.90
N ALA A 178 -8.49 20.39 -13.71
CA ALA A 178 -7.35 19.82 -14.43
C ALA A 178 -6.28 19.25 -13.47
N MET A 179 -6.02 19.92 -12.34
CA MET A 179 -5.07 19.44 -11.35
C MET A 179 -5.53 18.14 -10.68
N VAL A 180 -6.79 18.04 -10.28
CA VAL A 180 -7.38 16.82 -9.71
C VAL A 180 -7.34 15.67 -10.73
N ALA A 181 -7.74 15.92 -11.97
CA ALA A 181 -7.68 14.93 -13.05
C ALA A 181 -6.25 14.41 -13.24
N ARG A 182 -5.26 15.31 -13.31
CA ARG A 182 -3.84 14.96 -13.44
C ARG A 182 -3.33 14.12 -12.27
N LEU A 183 -3.75 14.42 -11.03
CA LEU A 183 -3.37 13.65 -9.85
C LEU A 183 -3.97 12.23 -9.85
N LEU A 184 -5.20 12.07 -10.35
CA LEU A 184 -5.79 10.75 -10.53
C LEU A 184 -5.09 9.95 -11.64
N ASP A 185 -4.73 10.60 -12.76
CA ASP A 185 -3.92 9.99 -13.82
C ASP A 185 -2.55 9.54 -13.30
N ASP A 186 -1.92 10.32 -12.43
CA ASP A 186 -0.70 9.92 -11.73
C ASP A 186 -0.91 8.66 -10.88
N GLY A 187 -2.09 8.50 -10.28
CA GLY A 187 -2.51 7.31 -9.56
C GLY A 187 -2.63 6.08 -10.47
N VAL A 188 -3.25 6.24 -11.64
CA VAL A 188 -3.36 5.19 -12.67
C VAL A 188 -1.98 4.77 -13.16
N ARG A 189 -1.13 5.73 -13.52
CA ARG A 189 0.25 5.48 -13.99
C ARG A 189 1.11 4.76 -12.94
N ARG A 190 0.85 5.00 -11.66
CA ARG A 190 1.52 4.31 -10.53
C ARG A 190 0.89 2.95 -10.19
N GLY A 191 -0.15 2.52 -10.91
CA GLY A 191 -0.86 1.26 -10.68
C GLY A 191 -1.71 1.23 -9.41
N LYS A 192 -2.13 2.40 -8.89
CA LYS A 192 -2.99 2.49 -7.69
C LYS A 192 -4.47 2.29 -8.01
N MET A 193 -4.89 2.55 -9.24
CA MET A 193 -6.25 2.36 -9.74
C MET A 193 -6.22 2.12 -11.25
N ASP A 194 -7.33 1.64 -11.82
CA ASP A 194 -7.51 1.53 -13.26
C ASP A 194 -8.07 2.84 -13.87
N ALA A 195 -7.98 2.96 -15.19
CA ALA A 195 -8.49 4.13 -15.91
C ALA A 195 -10.02 4.26 -15.79
N SER A 196 -10.73 3.13 -15.78
CA SER A 196 -12.19 3.11 -15.65
C SER A 196 -12.68 3.68 -14.32
N LYS A 197 -12.01 3.35 -13.20
CA LYS A 197 -12.31 3.93 -11.89
C LYS A 197 -12.00 5.41 -11.87
N ARG A 198 -10.90 5.86 -12.48
CA ARG A 198 -10.58 7.29 -12.63
C ARG A 198 -11.70 8.02 -13.38
N ASP A 199 -12.13 7.48 -14.51
CA ASP A 199 -13.20 8.07 -15.34
C ASP A 199 -14.52 8.14 -14.57
N GLY A 200 -14.87 7.07 -13.85
CA GLY A 200 -16.06 7.03 -13.01
C GLY A 200 -16.02 8.05 -11.86
N ILE A 201 -14.86 8.25 -11.24
CA ILE A 201 -14.65 9.28 -10.21
C ILE A 201 -14.89 10.67 -10.80
N LEU A 202 -14.25 11.00 -11.92
CA LEU A 202 -14.36 12.32 -12.54
C LEU A 202 -15.78 12.62 -13.05
N ALA A 203 -16.49 11.61 -13.56
CA ALA A 203 -17.84 11.79 -14.10
C ALA A 203 -18.94 11.78 -13.02
N GLY A 204 -18.75 10.99 -11.96
CA GLY A 204 -19.80 10.71 -10.98
C GLY A 204 -19.63 11.44 -9.65
N LEU A 205 -18.40 11.50 -9.13
CA LEU A 205 -18.14 11.89 -7.74
C LEU A 205 -17.50 13.27 -7.61
N PHE A 206 -16.98 13.86 -8.69
CA PHE A 206 -16.24 15.11 -8.62
C PHE A 206 -16.92 16.24 -9.40
N ARG A 207 -17.06 17.40 -8.75
CA ARG A 207 -17.62 18.62 -9.32
C ARG A 207 -16.77 19.81 -8.91
N VAL A 208 -16.64 20.79 -9.80
CA VAL A 208 -16.07 22.09 -9.48
C VAL A 208 -17.10 23.17 -9.78
N ALA A 209 -17.25 24.12 -8.87
CA ALA A 209 -18.19 25.23 -8.96
C ALA A 209 -17.50 26.54 -8.61
N THR A 210 -18.15 27.66 -8.92
CA THR A 210 -17.71 29.01 -8.56
C THR A 210 -18.63 29.70 -7.56
N ASP A 211 -19.74 29.04 -7.20
CA ASP A 211 -20.74 29.55 -6.27
C ASP A 211 -20.87 28.64 -5.04
N TYR A 212 -20.95 29.27 -3.87
CA TYR A 212 -21.04 28.55 -2.59
C TYR A 212 -22.35 27.79 -2.39
N SER A 213 -23.43 28.13 -3.11
CA SER A 213 -24.68 27.37 -3.11
C SER A 213 -24.48 25.90 -3.53
N ALA A 214 -23.42 25.61 -4.29
CA ALA A 214 -23.05 24.25 -4.64
C ALA A 214 -22.64 23.39 -3.43
N LEU A 215 -22.41 24.00 -2.26
CA LEU A 215 -22.07 23.35 -1.00
C LEU A 215 -23.26 23.15 -0.06
N ALA A 216 -24.49 23.49 -0.49
CA ALA A 216 -25.67 23.44 0.37
C ALA A 216 -25.91 22.06 1.00
N GLU A 217 -25.60 20.99 0.25
CA GLU A 217 -25.79 19.59 0.67
C GLU A 217 -24.50 18.94 1.18
N ALA A 218 -23.45 19.71 1.48
CA ALA A 218 -22.18 19.16 1.96
C ALA A 218 -22.27 18.77 3.44
N ASP A 219 -21.98 17.50 3.76
CA ASP A 219 -21.92 17.03 5.15
C ASP A 219 -20.72 17.62 5.92
N LEU A 220 -19.64 17.92 5.19
CA LEU A 220 -18.41 18.52 5.70
C LEU A 220 -17.86 19.52 4.67
N VAL A 221 -17.48 20.71 5.13
CA VAL A 221 -16.76 21.69 4.31
C VAL A 221 -15.36 21.89 4.87
N ILE A 222 -14.36 21.85 3.99
CA ILE A 222 -12.95 22.04 4.31
C ILE A 222 -12.45 23.29 3.58
N GLU A 223 -11.99 24.27 4.35
CA GLU A 223 -11.31 25.43 3.80
C GLU A 223 -9.84 25.11 3.49
N ALA A 224 -9.40 25.42 2.27
CA ALA A 224 -8.03 25.24 1.80
C ALA A 224 -7.57 26.46 0.99
N VAL A 225 -7.97 27.65 1.44
CA VAL A 225 -7.56 28.95 0.87
C VAL A 225 -6.27 29.41 1.55
N PHE A 226 -5.48 30.22 0.86
CA PHE A 226 -4.24 30.79 1.39
C PHE A 226 -4.54 31.95 2.35
N GLU A 227 -3.75 32.08 3.43
CA GLU A 227 -3.79 33.19 4.41
C GLU A 227 -2.98 34.41 3.95
#